data_AF-A0A3B9D8L8-F1
#
_entry.id   AF-A0A3B9D8L8-F1
#
_cell.length_a   1.000
_cell.length_b   1.000
_cell.length_c   1.000
_cell.angle_alpha   90.00
_cell.angle_beta   90.00
_cell.angle_gamma   90.00
#
_symmetry.space_group_name_H-M   'P 1'
#
loop_
_entity.id
_entity.type
_entity.pdbx_description
1 polymer ?
#
loop_
_entity_poly.entity_id
_entity_poly.type
_entity_poly.pdbx_seq_one_letter_code
_entity_poly.pdbx_strand_id
1 'polypeptide(L)'
;MIYNVELKRTFRVTTVVFWLKMGNLKKLREKKKLSQGQLSIRSGVNLQTIKAYEQRTRNINHAQGDILNRLANALDCAIEDLLEDDPASRA
;
A
#
# COMPACT_ATOMS: atom_id res chain seq x y z
N MET A 1 0.01 26.80 25.39
CA MET A 1 1.07 25.91 24.85
C MET A 1 0.75 24.41 24.95
N ILE A 2 -0.19 23.98 25.81
CA ILE A 2 -0.54 22.55 26.02
C ILE A 2 -1.35 21.96 24.83
N TYR A 3 -2.33 22.70 24.30
CA TYR A 3 -3.17 22.26 23.16
C TYR A 3 -2.39 21.83 21.91
N ASN A 4 -1.28 22.49 21.60
CA ASN A 4 -0.48 22.20 20.41
C ASN A 4 0.32 20.89 20.55
N VAL A 5 0.68 20.50 21.78
CA VAL A 5 1.39 19.24 22.06
C VAL A 5 0.43 18.05 22.00
N GLU A 6 -0.79 18.23 22.50
CA GLU A 6 -1.83 17.19 22.57
C GLU A 6 -2.46 16.91 21.20
N LEU A 7 -2.66 17.94 20.37
CA LEU A 7 -3.02 17.81 18.94
C LEU A 7 -1.93 17.11 18.13
N LYS A 8 -0.64 17.44 18.34
CA LYS A 8 0.47 16.74 17.66
C LYS A 8 0.60 15.29 18.11
N ARG A 9 0.33 14.99 19.39
CA ARG A 9 0.28 13.62 19.92
C ARG A 9 -0.88 12.82 19.32
N THR A 10 -2.10 13.34 19.37
CA THR A 10 -3.27 12.68 18.77
C THR A 10 -3.13 12.54 17.25
N PHE A 11 -2.53 13.52 16.56
CA PHE A 11 -2.23 13.41 15.13
C PHE A 11 -1.20 12.31 14.82
N ARG A 12 -0.09 12.20 15.58
CA ARG A 12 0.89 11.10 15.42
C ARG A 12 0.28 9.73 15.74
N VAL A 13 -0.54 9.63 16.78
CA VAL A 13 -1.16 8.35 17.18
C VAL A 13 -2.18 7.89 16.13
N THR A 14 -3.02 8.79 15.64
CA THR A 14 -4.03 8.45 14.61
C THR A 14 -3.40 8.03 13.28
N THR A 15 -2.32 8.69 12.84
CA THR A 15 -1.61 8.29 11.61
C THR A 15 -0.92 6.94 11.74
N VAL A 16 -0.29 6.63 12.88
CA VAL A 16 0.35 5.31 13.08
C VAL A 16 -0.69 4.18 13.08
N VAL A 17 -1.81 4.34 13.79
CA VAL A 17 -2.89 3.33 13.81
C VAL A 17 -3.51 3.14 12.43
N PHE A 18 -3.71 4.22 11.68
CA PHE A 18 -4.19 4.14 10.30
C PHE A 18 -3.21 3.40 9.38
N TRP A 19 -1.91 3.70 9.50
CA TRP A 19 -0.86 3.06 8.70
C TRP A 19 -0.77 1.56 8.98
N LEU A 20 -0.94 1.12 10.23
CA LEU A 20 -0.97 -0.30 10.58
C LEU A 20 -2.08 -1.07 9.85
N LYS A 21 -3.26 -0.45 9.67
CA LYS A 21 -4.41 -1.06 8.98
C LYS A 21 -4.32 -1.08 7.45
N MET A 22 -3.38 -0.33 6.85
CA MET A 22 -3.23 -0.24 5.40
C MET A 22 -2.63 -1.51 4.79
N GLY A 23 -2.98 -1.75 3.52
CA GLY A 23 -2.37 -2.81 2.72
C GLY A 23 -0.90 -2.56 2.40
N ASN A 24 -0.17 -3.64 2.11
CA ASN A 24 1.28 -3.60 1.92
C ASN A 24 1.68 -2.75 0.71
N LEU A 25 0.94 -2.88 -0.40
CA LEU A 25 1.11 -2.05 -1.59
C LEU A 25 1.05 -0.54 -1.27
N LYS A 26 0.06 -0.13 -0.47
CA LYS A 26 -0.12 1.28 -0.09
C LYS A 26 1.00 1.79 0.80
N LYS A 27 1.42 0.97 1.78
CA LYS A 27 2.54 1.27 2.68
C LYS A 27 3.84 1.50 1.90
N LEU A 28 4.16 0.59 0.98
CA LEU A 28 5.35 0.67 0.14
C LEU A 28 5.31 1.88 -0.80
N ARG A 29 4.16 2.13 -1.43
CA ARG A 29 3.95 3.31 -2.28
C ARG A 29 4.21 4.62 -1.52
N GLU A 30 3.64 4.76 -0.33
CA GLU A 30 3.80 5.97 0.48
C GLU A 30 5.21 6.12 1.04
N LYS A 31 5.88 5.01 1.38
CA LYS A 31 7.31 5.01 1.74
C LYS A 31 8.19 5.56 0.60
N LYS A 32 7.83 5.27 -0.66
CA LYS A 32 8.48 5.81 -1.87
C LYS A 32 7.94 7.20 -2.27
N LYS A 33 7.03 7.79 -1.48
CA LYS A 33 6.40 9.11 -1.71
C LYS A 33 5.70 9.25 -3.06
N LEU A 34 5.16 8.17 -3.59
CA LEU A 34 4.43 8.17 -4.87
C LEU A 34 2.93 8.34 -4.64
N SER A 35 2.23 9.08 -5.49
CA SER A 35 0.77 8.99 -5.61
C SER A 35 0.35 7.72 -6.33
N GLN A 36 -0.94 7.35 -6.25
CA GLN A 36 -1.46 6.19 -7.01
C GLN A 36 -1.26 6.38 -8.53
N GLY A 37 -1.44 7.61 -9.03
CA GLY A 37 -1.21 7.93 -10.45
C GLY A 37 0.27 7.82 -10.83
N GLN A 38 1.18 8.27 -9.96
CA GLN A 38 2.63 8.14 -10.21
C GLN A 38 3.07 6.67 -10.23
N LEU A 39 2.55 5.84 -9.30
CA LEU A 39 2.81 4.40 -9.33
C LEU A 39 2.23 3.75 -10.59
N SER A 40 1.04 4.16 -11.01
CA SER A 40 0.42 3.69 -12.26
C SER A 40 1.30 3.96 -13.47
N ILE A 41 1.81 5.18 -13.61
CA ILE A 41 2.71 5.56 -14.70
C ILE A 41 4.02 4.76 -14.63
N ARG A 42 4.63 4.67 -13.44
CA ARG A 42 5.95 4.03 -13.25
C ARG A 42 5.93 2.52 -13.46
N SER A 43 4.86 1.84 -13.03
CA SER A 43 4.69 0.39 -13.24
C SER A 43 4.03 0.04 -14.57
N GLY A 44 3.32 1.01 -15.17
CA GLY A 44 2.37 0.84 -16.26
C GLY A 44 1.13 0.00 -15.89
N VAL A 45 0.90 -0.29 -14.60
CA VAL A 45 -0.31 -0.96 -14.14
C VAL A 45 -1.44 0.06 -14.07
N ASN A 46 -2.63 -0.32 -14.54
CA ASN A 46 -3.79 0.57 -14.58
C ASN A 46 -4.13 1.14 -13.19
N LEU A 47 -4.40 2.45 -13.11
CA LEU A 47 -4.72 3.16 -11.87
C LEU A 47 -5.87 2.50 -11.08
N GLN A 48 -6.90 2.04 -11.77
CA GLN A 48 -8.04 1.37 -11.13
C GLN A 48 -7.65 0.02 -10.53
N THR A 49 -6.69 -0.68 -11.15
CA THR A 49 -6.14 -1.92 -10.60
C THR A 49 -5.36 -1.65 -9.31
N ILE A 50 -4.51 -0.62 -9.29
CA ILE A 50 -3.79 -0.19 -8.08
C ILE A 50 -4.79 0.18 -6.97
N LYS A 51 -5.81 1.00 -7.29
CA LYS A 51 -6.87 1.37 -6.33
C LYS A 51 -7.57 0.14 -5.76
N ALA A 52 -7.93 -0.82 -6.61
CA ALA A 52 -8.64 -2.02 -6.19
C ALA A 52 -7.81 -2.87 -5.21
N TYR A 53 -6.51 -3.02 -5.45
CA TYR A 53 -5.61 -3.70 -4.52
C TYR A 53 -5.43 -2.94 -3.21
N GLU A 54 -5.19 -1.62 -3.25
CA GLU A 54 -5.03 -0.82 -2.03
C GLU A 54 -6.31 -0.73 -1.18
N GLN A 55 -7.48 -0.86 -1.81
CA GLN A 55 -8.79 -0.89 -1.15
C GLN A 55 -9.24 -2.32 -0.80
N ARG A 56 -8.45 -3.34 -1.14
CA ARG A 56 -8.77 -4.78 -0.95
C ARG A 56 -10.09 -5.23 -1.61
N THR A 57 -10.55 -4.51 -2.62
CA THR A 57 -11.68 -4.97 -3.45
C THR A 57 -11.23 -6.05 -4.44
N ARG A 58 -9.92 -6.15 -4.68
CA ARG A 58 -9.27 -7.30 -5.30
C ARG A 58 -8.15 -7.80 -4.39
N ASN A 59 -8.01 -9.12 -4.29
CA ASN A 59 -6.93 -9.73 -3.53
C ASN A 59 -5.61 -9.62 -4.32
N ILE A 60 -4.62 -8.93 -3.75
CA ILE A 60 -3.30 -8.79 -4.37
C ILE A 60 -2.53 -10.12 -4.43
N ASN A 61 -2.82 -11.05 -3.52
CA ASN A 61 -2.21 -12.37 -3.52
C ASN A 61 -2.60 -13.20 -4.76
N HIS A 62 -3.71 -12.83 -5.40
CA HIS A 62 -4.22 -13.46 -6.63
C HIS A 62 -3.90 -12.61 -7.88
N ALA A 63 -3.04 -11.60 -7.77
CA ALA A 63 -2.58 -10.84 -8.91
C ALA A 63 -1.75 -11.73 -9.85
N GLN A 64 -1.81 -11.45 -11.15
CA GLN A 64 -0.94 -12.12 -12.12
C GLN A 64 0.52 -11.77 -11.81
N GLY A 65 1.43 -12.73 -12.05
CA GLY A 65 2.84 -12.57 -11.71
C GLY A 65 3.52 -11.39 -12.43
N ASP A 66 3.07 -11.05 -13.64
CA ASP A 66 3.55 -9.89 -14.39
C ASP A 66 3.18 -8.56 -13.69
N ILE A 67 1.94 -8.44 -13.19
CA ILE A 67 1.46 -7.29 -12.42
C ILE A 67 2.30 -7.13 -11.15
N LEU A 68 2.51 -8.23 -10.40
CA LEU A 68 3.32 -8.23 -9.19
C LEU A 68 4.75 -7.79 -9.48
N ASN A 69 5.40 -8.37 -10.50
CA ASN A 69 6.76 -8.02 -10.89
C ASN A 69 6.88 -6.53 -11.29
N ARG A 70 5.91 -6.00 -12.06
CA ARG A 70 5.91 -4.59 -12.47
C ARG A 70 5.72 -3.63 -11.29
N LEU A 71 4.87 -3.97 -10.32
CA LEU A 71 4.71 -3.19 -9.10
C LEU A 71 5.97 -3.25 -8.23
N ALA A 72 6.54 -4.44 -8.06
CA ALA A 72 7.76 -4.66 -7.28
C ALA A 72 8.94 -3.87 -7.85
N ASN A 73 9.16 -3.93 -9.17
CA ASN A 73 10.19 -3.15 -9.85
C ASN A 73 9.96 -1.63 -9.73
N ALA A 74 8.70 -1.18 -9.86
CA ALA A 74 8.39 0.25 -9.73
C ALA A 74 8.61 0.77 -8.31
N LEU A 75 8.38 -0.07 -7.29
CA LEU A 75 8.55 0.25 -5.88
C LEU A 75 9.94 -0.08 -5.35
N ASP A 76 10.76 -0.80 -6.12
CA ASP A 76 12.09 -1.28 -5.71
C ASP A 76 11.98 -2.04 -4.37
N CYS A 77 11.22 -3.14 -4.45
CA CYS A 77 10.98 -4.11 -3.38
C CYS A 77 10.85 -5.53 -3.98
N ALA A 78 10.81 -6.55 -3.13
CA ALA A 78 10.51 -7.92 -3.56
C ALA A 78 9.01 -8.10 -3.82
N ILE A 79 8.61 -9.17 -4.53
CA ILE A 79 7.20 -9.47 -4.77
C ILE A 79 6.52 -9.88 -3.46
N GLU A 80 7.23 -10.62 -2.62
CA GLU A 80 6.81 -11.09 -1.30
C GLU A 80 6.43 -9.93 -0.38
N ASP A 81 7.09 -8.77 -0.53
CA ASP A 81 6.76 -7.56 0.22
C ASP A 81 5.37 -6.99 -0.13
N LEU A 82 4.85 -7.31 -1.33
CA LEU A 82 3.53 -6.88 -1.77
C LEU A 82 2.40 -7.78 -1.26
N LEU A 83 2.71 -9.05 -0.99
CA LEU A 83 1.73 -10.05 -0.57
C LEU A 83 1.25 -9.75 0.85
N GLU A 84 -0.02 -10.05 1.12
CA GLU A 84 -0.64 -9.84 2.42
C GLU A 84 -0.89 -11.18 3.11
N ASP A 85 -0.81 -11.17 4.44
CA ASP A 85 -1.21 -12.31 5.24
C ASP A 85 -2.75 -12.37 5.31
N ASP A 86 -3.35 -12.94 4.27
CA ASP A 86 -4.79 -13.09 4.15
C ASP A 86 -5.23 -14.47 4.69
N PRO A 87 -6.04 -14.53 5.76
CA PRO A 87 -6.58 -15.80 6.25
C PRO A 87 -7.31 -16.62 5.18
N ALA A 88 -7.93 -15.98 4.18
CA ALA A 88 -8.63 -16.66 3.10
C ALA A 88 -7.68 -17.39 2.12
N SER A 89 -6.39 -17.06 2.12
CA SER A 89 -5.38 -17.71 1.27
C SER A 89 -4.80 -19.00 1.86
N ARG A 90 -5.19 -19.35 3.10
CA ARG A 90 -4.74 -20.55 3.82
C ARG A 90 -5.70 -21.74 3.70
N ALA A 91 -6.79 -21.59 2.95
CA ALA A 91 -7.84 -22.59 2.78
C ALA A 91 -7.56 -23.55 1.62
#